data_AF-A0A6L9ZCC8-F1
#
_entry.id   AF-A0A6L9ZCC8-F1
#
_cell.length_a   1.000
_cell.length_b   1.000
_cell.length_c   1.000
_cell.angle_alpha   90.00
_cell.angle_beta   90.00
_cell.angle_gamma   90.00
#
_symmetry.space_group_name_H-M   'P 1'
#
loop_
_entity.id
_entity.type
_entity.pdbx_description
1 polymer ?
#
loop_
_entity_poly.entity_id
_entity_poly.type
_entity_poly.pdbx_seq_one_letter_code
_entity_poly.pdbx_strand_id
1 'polypeptide(L)' 'NQLQPGDIIGIATTIPGLDVTHTGLVYRTADGNIGFIHASPAGRVTIARDLQRYARHVRHSLGIVVARPVDPGF' A
#
# COMPACT_ATOMS: atom_id res chain seq x y z
N ASN A 1 -1.30 -13.61 -6.50
CA ASN A 1 -1.60 -13.18 -7.88
C ASN A 1 -2.89 -12.37 -8.02
N GLN A 2 -3.31 -11.58 -7.01
CA GLN A 2 -4.57 -10.81 -7.08
C GLN A 2 -4.38 -9.28 -7.11
N LEU A 3 -3.20 -8.80 -6.70
CA LEU A 3 -2.86 -7.37 -6.71
C LEU A 3 -2.46 -6.92 -8.12
N GLN A 4 -3.04 -5.79 -8.54
CA GLN A 4 -2.80 -5.15 -9.83
C GLN A 4 -2.15 -3.78 -9.62
N PRO A 5 -1.27 -3.34 -10.54
CA PRO A 5 -0.76 -1.96 -10.52
C PRO A 5 -1.91 -0.96 -10.45
N GLY A 6 -1.79 0.02 -9.55
CA GLY A 6 -2.83 1.03 -9.31
C GLY A 6 -3.87 0.64 -8.26
N ASP A 7 -3.88 -0.59 -7.74
CA ASP A 7 -4.68 -0.92 -6.56
C ASP A 7 -4.29 -0.01 -5.38
N ILE A 8 -5.29 0.55 -4.72
CA ILE A 8 -5.12 1.34 -3.50
C ILE A 8 -4.95 0.37 -2.34
N ILE A 9 -3.89 0.59 -1.56
CA ILE A 9 -3.66 -0.13 -0.31
C ILE A 9 -3.93 0.76 0.89
N GLY A 10 -4.51 0.17 1.93
CA GLY A 10 -4.54 0.71 3.29
C GLY A 10 -3.85 -0.25 4.24
N ILE A 11 -2.88 0.22 5.04
CA ILE A 11 -2.28 -0.58 6.11
C ILE A 11 -3.25 -0.61 7.30
N ALA A 12 -3.95 -1.73 7.46
CA ALA A 12 -4.89 -1.94 8.56
C ALA A 12 -4.14 -2.01 9.90
N THR A 13 -4.76 -1.52 10.99
CA THR A 13 -4.04 -1.35 12.26
C THR A 13 -4.74 -1.90 13.49
N THR A 14 -3.96 -2.24 14.51
CA THR A 14 -4.45 -2.60 15.85
C THR A 14 -4.71 -1.37 16.75
N ILE A 15 -4.52 -0.14 16.28
CA ILE A 15 -4.69 1.07 17.11
C ILE A 15 -6.18 1.27 17.41
N PRO A 16 -6.60 1.33 18.69
CA PRO A 16 -8.01 1.52 19.03
C PRO A 16 -8.58 2.82 18.44
N GLY A 17 -9.72 2.73 17.75
CA GLY A 17 -10.39 3.87 17.14
C GLY A 17 -9.82 4.30 15.77
N LEU A 18 -8.91 3.54 15.18
CA LEU A 18 -8.34 3.82 13.86
C LEU A 18 -8.30 2.56 12.98
N ASP A 19 -8.80 2.66 11.75
CA ASP A 19 -8.85 1.50 10.85
C ASP A 19 -7.56 1.34 10.02
N VAL A 20 -7.00 2.44 9.53
CA VAL A 20 -5.86 2.48 8.60
C VAL A 20 -4.85 3.56 9.00
N THR A 21 -3.55 3.24 8.98
CA THR A 21 -2.48 4.19 9.35
C THR A 21 -1.73 4.77 8.18
N HIS A 22 -1.72 4.09 7.04
CA HIS A 22 -0.94 4.50 5.88
C HIS A 22 -1.57 4.01 4.58
N THR A 23 -1.29 4.70 3.47
CA THR A 23 -1.83 4.37 2.16
C THR A 23 -0.79 4.51 1.03
N GLY A 24 -1.11 3.95 -0.13
CA GLY A 24 -0.34 4.05 -1.36
C GLY A 24 -0.98 3.27 -2.50
N LEU A 25 -0.24 3.16 -3.61
CA LEU A 25 -0.69 2.47 -4.82
C LEU A 25 0.23 1.30 -5.14
N VAL A 26 -0.33 0.11 -5.35
CA VAL A 26 0.43 -1.06 -5.81
C VAL A 26 1.22 -0.69 -7.06
N TYR A 27 2.50 -1.05 -7.04
CA TYR A 27 3.43 -0.80 -8.11
C TYR A 27 4.19 -2.09 -8.43
N ARG A 28 4.21 -2.47 -9.71
CA ARG A 28 5.06 -3.57 -10.15
C ARG A 28 6.43 -3.00 -10.49
N THR A 29 7.44 -3.44 -9.76
CA THR A 29 8.82 -3.00 -10.00
C THR A 29 9.36 -3.61 -11.30
N ALA A 30 10.46 -3.06 -11.82
CA ALA A 30 11.06 -3.53 -13.08
C ALA A 30 11.52 -4.99 -13.03
N ASP A 31 11.90 -5.48 -11.84
CA ASP A 31 12.26 -6.86 -11.53
C ASP A 31 11.05 -7.77 -11.26
N GLY A 32 9.82 -7.27 -11.44
CA GLY A 32 8.57 -8.03 -11.36
C GLY A 32 7.98 -8.17 -9.95
N ASN A 33 8.66 -7.66 -8.93
CA ASN A 33 8.19 -7.68 -7.54
C ASN A 33 6.98 -6.76 -7.32
N ILE A 34 6.18 -7.08 -6.30
CA ILE A 34 5.06 -6.25 -5.87
C ILE A 34 5.56 -5.27 -4.80
N GLY A 35 5.76 -4.03 -5.22
CA GLY A 35 5.99 -2.89 -4.35
C GLY A 35 4.77 -1.98 -4.28
N PHE A 36 4.97 -0.76 -3.79
CA PHE A 36 3.97 0.29 -3.87
C PHE A 36 4.61 1.68 -3.83
N ILE A 37 3.95 2.64 -4.49
CA ILE A 37 4.29 4.06 -4.47
C ILE A 37 3.50 4.71 -3.32
N HIS A 38 4.18 5.50 -2.49
CA HIS A 38 3.55 6.18 -1.37
C HIS A 38 4.27 7.46 -0.96
N ALA A 39 3.53 8.38 -0.34
CA ALA A 39 4.13 9.49 0.39
C ALA A 39 4.84 8.93 1.63
N SER A 40 6.17 9.03 1.66
CA SER A 40 6.95 8.55 2.81
C SER A 40 7.00 9.60 3.92
N PRO A 41 7.23 9.17 5.17
CA PRO A 41 7.55 10.10 6.27
C PRO A 41 8.79 10.98 6.02
N ALA A 42 9.62 10.65 5.02
CA ALA A 42 10.74 11.46 4.58
C ALA A 42 10.33 12.67 3.71
N GLY A 43 9.03 12.99 3.63
CA GLY A 43 8.51 14.18 2.96
C GLY A 43 8.51 14.11 1.43
N ARG A 44 8.65 12.92 0.86
CA ARG A 44 8.67 12.71 -0.60
C ARG A 44 7.97 11.43 -0.98
N VAL A 45 7.48 11.36 -2.22
CA VAL A 45 6.94 10.14 -2.80
C VAL A 45 8.08 9.18 -3.10
N THR A 46 7.99 7.95 -2.61
CA THR A 46 9.00 6.89 -2.81
C THR A 46 8.35 5.57 -3.19
N ILE A 47 9.16 4.64 -3.69
CA ILE A 47 8.76 3.26 -3.94
C ILE A 47 9.32 2.38 -2.83
N ALA A 48 8.43 1.71 -2.09
CA ALA A 48 8.80 0.55 -1.31
C ALA A 48 8.80 -0.66 -2.24
N ARG A 49 9.98 -1.29 -2.44
CA ARG A 49 10.18 -2.34 -3.45
C ARG A 49 9.48 -3.67 -3.12
N ASP A 50 9.13 -3.88 -1.85
CA ASP A 50 8.46 -5.08 -1.37
C ASP A 50 7.34 -4.66 -0.41
N LEU A 51 6.09 -4.76 -0.90
CA LEU A 51 4.90 -4.42 -0.16
C LEU A 51 4.73 -5.31 1.08
N GLN A 52 4.98 -6.60 0.96
CA GLN A 52 4.79 -7.54 2.07
C GLN A 52 5.79 -7.26 3.19
N ARG A 53 7.06 -7.06 2.83
CA ARG A 53 8.09 -6.69 3.80
C ARG A 53 7.75 -5.36 4.46
N TYR A 54 7.37 -4.34 3.67
CA TYR A 54 6.99 -3.04 4.23
C TYR A 54 5.83 -3.16 5.23
N ALA A 55 4.72 -3.78 4.83
CA ALA A 55 3.52 -3.91 5.66
C ALA A 55 3.79 -4.64 6.99
N ARG A 56 4.70 -5.63 7.01
CA ARG A 56 5.11 -6.32 8.26
C ARG A 56 5.95 -5.46 9.20
N HIS A 57 6.67 -4.46 8.68
CA HIS A 57 7.54 -3.58 9.49
C HIS A 57 6.82 -2.31 9.96
N VAL A 58 5.63 -2.01 9.44
CA VAL A 58 4.80 -0.93 9.98
C VAL A 58 4.34 -1.32 11.38
N ARG A 59 4.64 -0.46 12.36
CA ARG A 59 4.21 -0.63 13.75
C ARG A 59 2.68 -0.72 13.80
N HIS A 60 2.16 -1.66 14.60
CA HIS A 60 0.72 -1.92 14.74
C HIS A 60 0.00 -2.37 13.46
N SER A 61 0.72 -2.87 12.46
CA SER A 61 0.11 -3.43 11.24
C SER A 61 -0.59 -4.76 11.50
N LEU A 62 -1.84 -4.88 11.03
CA LEU A 62 -2.60 -6.13 10.97
C LEU A 62 -2.53 -6.80 9.59
N GLY A 63 -2.17 -6.03 8.56
CA GLY A 63 -2.25 -6.47 7.17
C GLY A 63 -2.64 -5.32 6.25
N ILE A 64 -3.21 -5.66 5.09
CA ILE A 64 -3.63 -4.69 4.09
C ILE A 64 -5.11 -4.85 3.73
N VAL A 65 -5.79 -3.73 3.54
CA VAL A 65 -7.05 -3.64 2.79
C VAL A 65 -6.71 -3.19 1.38
N VAL A 66 -7.41 -3.74 0.39
CA VAL A 66 -7.16 -3.46 -1.03
C VAL A 66 -8.46 -2.94 -1.66
N ALA A 67 -8.37 -1.81 -2.33
CA ALA A 67 -9.44 -1.25 -3.14
C ALA A 67 -8.94 -1.02 -4.56
N ARG A 68 -9.77 -1.32 -5.57
CA ARG A 68 -9.45 -1.04 -6.97
C ARG A 68 -10.34 0.09 -7.46
N PRO A 69 -9.76 1.17 -8.02
CA PRO A 69 -10.54 2.20 -8.68
C PRO A 69 -11.39 1.58 -9.79
N VAL A 70 -12.67 1.97 -9.84
CA VAL A 70 -13.52 1.70 -10.98
C VAL A 70 -13.40 2.85 -11.96
N ASP A 71 -13.44 2.55 -13.26
CA ASP A 71 -13.50 3.58 -14.30
C ASP A 71 -14.71 4.49 -14.02
N PRO A 72 -14.50 5.81 -13.84
CA PRO A 72 -15.60 6.69 -13.50
C PRO A 72 -16.50 7.03 -14.71
N GLY A 73 -16.10 6.67 -15.94
CA GLY A 73 -16.98 6.70 -17.12
C GLY A 73 -17.39 8.09 -17.63
N PHE A 74 -16.67 9.15 -17.25
CA PHE A 74 -16.91 10.53 -17.71
C PHE A 74 -15.84 11.04 -18.67
#